data_AF-R4LCK7-F1
#
_entry.id   AF-R4LCK7-F1
#
_cell.length_a   1.000
_cell.length_b   1.000
_cell.length_c   1.000
_cell.angle_alpha   90.00
_cell.angle_beta   90.00
_cell.angle_gamma   90.00
#
_symmetry.space_group_name_H-M   'P 1'
#
loop_
_entity.id
_entity.type
_entity.pdbx_description
1 polymer ?
#
loop_
_entity_poly.entity_id
_entity_poly.type
_entity_poly.pdbx_seq_one_letter_code
_entity_poly.pdbx_strand_id
1 'polypeptide(L)'
;MSGRKRAAAIIVRDRRVLMVHERSRRQGLREWWTLPGGGIDPGETAEDAVRREVLEEVGLVVKEARYLQDLPYPSGMTSVFVCTVADGEPQLGPHLGGPEPVGLDWVPLPEVQPGIEGVLPVPPMIVALPLE
;
A
#
# COMPACT_ATOMS: atom_id res chain seq x y z
N MET A 1 -2.87 -0.65 -24.05
CA MET A 1 -3.07 0.04 -22.76
C MET A 1 -1.75 0.02 -22.03
N SER A 2 -1.01 1.14 -21.99
CA SER A 2 0.20 1.23 -21.17
C SER A 2 -0.29 1.45 -19.73
N GLY A 3 -0.48 0.36 -18.97
CA GLY A 3 -0.89 0.45 -17.58
C GLY A 3 0.18 1.19 -16.79
N ARG A 4 -0.21 2.18 -15.97
CA ARG A 4 0.75 2.89 -15.11
C ARG A 4 1.34 1.88 -14.14
N LYS A 5 2.67 1.70 -14.17
CA LYS A 5 3.37 0.87 -13.19
C LYS A 5 3.31 1.55 -11.83
N ARG A 6 3.16 0.76 -10.78
CA ARG A 6 3.00 1.21 -9.40
C ARG A 6 3.94 0.44 -8.48
N ALA A 7 4.20 1.00 -7.31
CA ALA A 7 4.91 0.32 -6.24
C ALA A 7 4.14 0.46 -4.92
N ALA A 8 4.19 -0.57 -4.07
CA ALA A 8 3.48 -0.58 -2.79
C ALA A 8 4.30 -1.24 -1.68
N ALA A 9 4.12 -0.78 -0.45
CA ALA A 9 4.88 -1.20 0.72
C ALA A 9 4.07 -2.06 1.68
N ILE A 10 4.61 -3.21 2.04
CA ILE A 10 4.19 -3.99 3.21
C ILE A 10 5.09 -3.57 4.37
N ILE A 11 4.51 -2.85 5.33
CA ILE A 11 5.18 -2.45 6.57
C ILE A 11 4.50 -3.18 7.71
N VAL A 12 5.26 -3.99 8.46
CA VAL A 12 4.72 -4.81 9.55
C VAL A 12 5.27 -4.37 10.89
N ARG A 13 4.39 -4.18 11.87
CA ARG A 13 4.72 -4.00 13.30
C ARG A 13 3.74 -4.85 14.12
N ASP A 14 4.23 -5.59 15.12
CA ASP A 14 3.39 -6.36 16.04
C ASP A 14 2.32 -7.24 15.36
N ARG A 15 2.70 -7.94 14.28
CA ARG A 15 1.82 -8.76 13.43
C ARG A 15 0.65 -7.99 12.79
N ARG A 16 0.79 -6.68 12.60
CA ARG A 16 -0.16 -5.82 11.89
C ARG A 16 0.54 -5.18 10.70
N VAL A 17 -0.22 -4.96 9.62
CA VAL A 17 0.23 -4.26 8.43
C VAL A 17 -0.33 -2.84 8.44
N LEU A 18 0.51 -1.86 8.11
CA LEU A 18 0.04 -0.48 7.92
C LEU A 18 -0.80 -0.39 6.65
N MET A 19 -2.00 0.16 6.76
CA MET A 19 -2.93 0.36 5.64
C MET A 19 -3.39 1.81 5.57
N VAL A 20 -3.63 2.30 4.36
CA VAL A 20 -4.23 3.60 4.06
C VAL A 20 -5.71 3.40 3.72
N HIS A 21 -6.57 4.15 4.38
CA HIS A 21 -8.00 4.20 4.06
C HIS A 21 -8.23 5.31 3.03
N GLU A 22 -8.70 4.95 1.85
CA GLU A 22 -8.94 5.88 0.76
C GLU A 22 -10.42 5.99 0.43
N ARG A 23 -10.85 7.19 0.01
CA ARG A 23 -12.20 7.48 -0.49
C ARG A 23 -12.15 8.11 -1.88
N SER A 24 -12.95 7.62 -2.80
CA SER A 24 -13.09 8.24 -4.13
C SER A 24 -14.46 8.85 -4.36
N ARG A 25 -14.49 10.19 -4.41
CA ARG A 25 -15.67 10.96 -4.83
C ARG A 25 -16.08 10.66 -6.28
N ARG A 26 -15.10 10.40 -7.15
CA ARG A 26 -15.36 10.06 -8.57
C ARG A 26 -16.00 8.69 -8.74
N GLN A 27 -15.84 7.79 -7.77
CA GLN A 27 -16.44 6.46 -7.79
C GLN A 27 -17.66 6.35 -6.86
N GLY A 28 -18.40 7.45 -6.65
CA GLY A 28 -19.62 7.44 -5.85
C GLY A 28 -19.36 7.28 -4.35
N LEU A 29 -18.29 7.91 -3.83
CA LEU A 29 -17.87 7.83 -2.43
C LEU A 29 -17.49 6.41 -1.97
N ARG A 30 -17.04 5.56 -2.90
CA ARG A 30 -16.45 4.27 -2.53
C ARG A 30 -15.22 4.48 -1.65
N GLU A 31 -15.12 3.64 -0.64
CA GLU A 31 -14.02 3.58 0.31
C GLU A 31 -13.34 2.20 0.25
N TRP A 32 -12.03 2.16 0.45
CA TRP A 32 -11.24 0.93 0.47
C TRP A 32 -9.93 1.10 1.24
N TRP A 33 -9.36 -0.02 1.67
CA TRP A 33 -8.04 -0.06 2.28
C TRP A 33 -7.00 -0.53 1.28
N THR A 34 -5.87 0.19 1.21
CA THR A 34 -4.72 -0.15 0.36
C THR A 34 -3.42 -0.14 1.16
N LEU A 35 -2.41 -0.82 0.64
CA LEU A 35 -1.03 -0.60 1.08
C LEU A 35 -0.61 0.82 0.71
N PRO A 36 0.25 1.48 1.51
CA PRO A 36 0.92 2.71 1.10
C PRO A 36 1.65 2.50 -0.23
N GLY A 37 1.46 3.41 -1.17
CA GLY A 37 2.07 3.28 -2.49
C GLY A 37 1.31 3.97 -3.60
N GLY A 38 2.06 4.35 -4.63
CA GLY A 38 1.54 5.11 -5.75
C GLY A 38 2.17 4.75 -7.08
N GLY A 39 2.18 5.74 -7.97
CA GLY A 39 2.67 5.57 -9.34
C GLY A 39 4.18 5.65 -9.40
N ILE A 40 4.80 4.85 -10.25
CA ILE A 40 6.21 5.00 -10.59
C ILE A 40 6.35 6.13 -11.61
N ASP A 41 7.17 7.13 -11.31
CA ASP A 41 7.39 8.27 -12.19
C ASP A 41 8.45 7.99 -13.28
N PRO A 42 8.48 8.77 -14.38
CA PRO A 42 9.45 8.55 -15.44
C PRO A 42 10.90 8.63 -14.94
N GLY A 43 11.66 7.54 -15.14
CA GLY A 43 13.05 7.44 -14.70
C GLY A 43 13.23 6.94 -13.27
N GLU A 44 12.14 6.74 -12.53
CA GLU A 44 12.15 6.20 -11.17
C GLU A 44 12.17 4.66 -11.18
N THR A 45 12.94 4.05 -10.28
CA THR A 45 12.83 2.59 -10.06
C THR A 45 11.62 2.27 -9.18
N ALA A 46 11.12 1.03 -9.20
CA ALA A 46 10.03 0.64 -8.31
C ALA A 46 10.43 0.75 -6.82
N GLU A 47 11.72 0.58 -6.51
CA GLU A 47 12.25 0.77 -5.16
C GLU A 47 12.27 2.26 -4.76
N ASP A 48 12.71 3.15 -5.65
CA ASP A 48 12.67 4.59 -5.39
C ASP A 48 11.23 5.08 -5.18
N ALA A 49 10.32 4.61 -6.03
CA ALA A 49 8.89 4.94 -5.95
C ALA A 49 8.30 4.51 -4.61
N VAL A 50 8.53 3.27 -4.15
CA VAL A 50 7.96 2.85 -2.85
C VAL A 50 8.53 3.64 -1.69
N ARG A 51 9.82 4.03 -1.73
CA ARG A 51 10.44 4.86 -0.69
C ARG A 51 9.83 6.26 -0.65
N ARG A 52 9.65 6.89 -1.83
CA ARG A 52 9.01 8.20 -1.97
C ARG A 52 7.56 8.16 -1.48
N GLU A 53 6.77 7.21 -2.00
CA GLU A 53 5.34 7.12 -1.68
C GLU A 53 5.10 6.83 -0.19
N VAL A 54 5.90 5.97 0.46
CA VAL A 54 5.80 5.74 1.91
C VAL A 54 6.10 7.02 2.71
N LEU A 55 7.08 7.81 2.26
CA LEU A 55 7.38 9.09 2.91
C LEU A 55 6.26 10.10 2.69
N GLU A 56 5.77 10.21 1.46
CA GLU A 56 4.73 11.17 1.04
C GLU A 56 3.36 10.86 1.63
N GLU A 57 2.93 9.59 1.66
CA GLU A 57 1.59 9.21 2.09
C GLU A 57 1.47 9.01 3.61
N VAL A 58 2.52 8.43 4.23
CA VAL A 58 2.44 8.01 5.64
C VAL A 58 3.57 8.55 6.53
N GLY A 59 4.44 9.42 6.01
CA GLY A 59 5.46 10.11 6.79
C GLY A 59 6.58 9.23 7.34
N LEU A 60 6.69 7.97 6.88
CA LEU A 60 7.71 7.03 7.34
C LEU A 60 8.91 6.99 6.39
N VAL A 61 10.11 6.82 6.94
CA VAL A 61 11.34 6.66 6.15
C VAL A 61 11.64 5.17 6.01
N VAL A 62 11.62 4.65 4.78
CA VAL A 62 12.02 3.27 4.49
C VAL A 62 13.54 3.11 4.63
N LYS A 63 13.97 2.17 5.47
CA LYS A 63 15.39 1.78 5.64
C LYS A 63 15.76 0.75 4.57
N GLU A 64 15.05 -0.36 4.53
CA GLU A 64 15.24 -1.42 3.54
C GLU A 64 13.93 -1.70 2.81
N ALA A 65 14.01 -1.91 1.49
CA ALA A 65 12.91 -2.34 0.65
C ALA A 65 13.31 -3.62 -0.07
N ARG A 66 12.64 -4.73 0.23
CA ARG A 66 12.88 -6.02 -0.42
C ARG A 66 11.73 -6.35 -1.34
N TYR A 67 11.99 -6.45 -2.64
CA TYR A 67 10.99 -6.90 -3.60
C TYR A 67 10.39 -8.25 -3.19
N LEU A 68 9.07 -8.35 -3.24
CA LEU A 68 8.32 -9.57 -2.96
C LEU A 68 7.80 -10.18 -4.26
N GLN A 69 6.92 -9.45 -4.96
CA GLN A 69 6.26 -9.89 -6.19
C GLN A 69 5.56 -8.73 -6.89
N ASP A 70 5.22 -8.93 -8.16
CA ASP A 70 4.27 -8.09 -8.89
C ASP A 70 2.84 -8.65 -8.75
N LEU A 71 1.87 -7.77 -8.50
CA LEU A 71 0.44 -8.11 -8.43
C LEU A 71 -0.38 -7.26 -9.42
N PRO A 72 -1.45 -7.82 -10.02
CA PRO A 72 -2.41 -7.04 -10.78
C PRO A 72 -3.06 -5.94 -9.94
N TYR A 73 -3.25 -4.76 -10.53
CA TYR A 73 -3.92 -3.61 -9.91
C TYR A 73 -4.89 -2.98 -10.94
N PRO A 74 -5.99 -2.30 -10.54
CA PRO A 74 -6.93 -1.73 -11.51
C PRO A 74 -6.30 -0.83 -12.59
N SER A 75 -5.18 -0.18 -12.30
CA SER A 75 -4.45 0.66 -13.26
C SER A 75 -3.31 -0.04 -14.03
N GLY A 76 -3.05 -1.32 -13.78
CA GLY A 76 -1.93 -2.06 -14.38
C GLY A 76 -1.32 -3.10 -13.45
N MET A 77 -0.03 -2.97 -13.17
CA MET A 77 0.72 -3.84 -12.26
C MET A 77 1.33 -3.01 -11.12
N THR A 78 1.34 -3.59 -9.92
CA THR A 78 1.99 -3.05 -8.73
C THR A 78 3.14 -3.98 -8.34
N SER A 79 4.35 -3.43 -8.23
CA SER A 79 5.47 -4.12 -7.58
C SER A 79 5.38 -3.95 -6.07
N VAL A 80 5.35 -5.06 -5.33
CA VAL A 80 5.17 -5.07 -3.88
C VAL A 80 6.50 -5.30 -3.19
N PHE A 81 6.79 -4.49 -2.17
CA PHE A 81 8.00 -4.57 -1.37
C PHE A 81 7.66 -4.86 0.09
N VAL A 82 8.45 -5.69 0.75
CA VAL A 82 8.49 -5.77 2.21
C VAL A 82 9.49 -4.73 2.70
N CYS A 83 9.01 -3.78 3.50
CA CYS A 83 9.79 -2.62 3.93
C CYS A 83 10.04 -2.63 5.44
N THR A 84 11.28 -2.36 5.83
CA THR A 84 11.60 -1.90 7.18
C THR A 84 11.65 -0.37 7.18
N VAL A 85 11.20 0.24 8.28
CA VAL A 85 11.11 1.70 8.38
C VAL A 85 11.90 2.21 9.59
N ALA A 86 12.22 3.50 9.60
CA ALA A 86 12.69 4.19 10.78
C ALA A 86 11.64 4.20 11.90
N ASP A 87 12.11 4.45 13.12
CA ASP A 87 11.22 4.61 14.27
C ASP A 87 10.39 5.89 14.10
N GLY A 88 9.13 5.84 14.52
CA GLY A 88 8.18 6.92 14.35
C GLY A 88 6.77 6.39 14.10
N GLU A 89 5.78 7.26 14.30
CA GLU A 89 4.37 6.95 14.06
C GLU A 89 3.96 7.41 12.66
N PRO A 90 3.17 6.60 11.91
CA PRO A 90 2.70 6.99 10.60
C PRO A 90 1.71 8.15 10.72
N GLN A 91 1.78 9.08 9.77
CA GLN A 91 0.91 10.24 9.68
C GLN A 91 0.50 10.46 8.24
N LEU A 92 -0.78 10.75 8.00
CA LEU A 92 -1.24 11.07 6.66
C LEU A 92 -0.48 12.30 6.14
N GLY A 93 0.20 12.13 5.03
CA GLY A 93 0.80 13.24 4.32
C GLY A 93 -0.20 14.02 3.47
N PRO A 94 0.28 14.99 2.69
CA PRO A 94 -0.58 15.85 1.89
C PRO A 94 -1.30 15.05 0.79
N HIS A 95 -2.56 15.39 0.54
CA HIS A 95 -3.29 14.83 -0.61
C HIS A 95 -2.77 15.46 -1.92
N LEU A 96 -2.03 14.69 -2.70
CA LEU A 96 -1.43 15.12 -3.98
C LEU A 96 -2.28 14.77 -5.21
N GLY A 97 -3.54 14.37 -5.00
CA GLY A 97 -4.49 13.96 -6.03
C GLY A 97 -4.87 12.48 -5.94
N GLY A 98 -5.81 12.04 -6.78
CA GLY A 98 -6.34 10.67 -6.73
C GLY A 98 -7.47 10.50 -5.69
N PRO A 99 -7.66 9.29 -5.13
CA PRO A 99 -8.52 9.07 -3.97
C PRO A 99 -8.07 9.91 -2.77
N GLU A 100 -9.03 10.40 -1.98
CA GLU A 100 -8.78 11.16 -0.76
C GLU A 100 -8.37 10.17 0.35
N PRO A 101 -7.16 10.28 0.94
CA PRO A 101 -6.84 9.50 2.12
C PRO A 101 -7.65 10.04 3.30
N VAL A 102 -8.41 9.16 3.95
CA VAL A 102 -9.32 9.48 5.05
C VAL A 102 -8.90 8.85 6.37
N GLY A 103 -7.88 7.98 6.37
CA GLY A 103 -7.35 7.38 7.59
C GLY A 103 -6.12 6.50 7.39
N LEU A 104 -5.52 6.12 8.51
CA LEU A 104 -4.45 5.13 8.62
C LEU A 104 -4.77 4.17 9.75
N ASP A 105 -4.46 2.89 9.58
CA ASP A 105 -4.57 1.93 10.67
C ASP A 105 -3.58 0.77 10.52
N TRP A 106 -3.27 0.14 11.64
CA TRP A 106 -2.50 -1.09 11.75
C TRP A 106 -3.47 -2.28 11.77
N VAL A 107 -3.71 -2.85 10.59
CA VAL A 107 -4.64 -3.96 10.39
C VAL A 107 -3.96 -5.29 10.74
N PRO A 108 -4.58 -6.16 11.56
CA PRO A 108 -4.02 -7.47 11.88
C PRO A 108 -3.71 -8.28 10.62
N LEU A 109 -2.52 -8.88 10.57
CA LEU A 109 -2.23 -9.89 9.55
C LEU A 109 -3.14 -11.10 9.80
N PRO A 110 -3.77 -11.66 8.75
CA PRO A 110 -4.53 -12.88 8.91
C PRO A 110 -3.62 -13.99 9.43
N GLU A 111 -4.17 -14.87 10.26
CA GLU A 111 -3.44 -16.06 10.69
C GLU A 111 -3.11 -16.92 9.47
N VAL A 112 -1.82 -17.08 9.19
CA VAL A 112 -1.36 -17.98 8.13
C VAL A 112 -1.53 -19.41 8.65
N GLN A 113 -2.45 -20.16 8.06
CA GLN A 113 -2.56 -21.59 8.33
C GLN A 113 -1.30 -22.29 7.79
N PRO A 114 -0.57 -23.06 8.62
CA PRO A 114 0.58 -23.84 8.15
C PRO A 114 0.17 -24.75 6.99
N GLY A 115 0.86 -24.66 5.85
CA GLY A 115 0.60 -25.49 4.67
C GLY A 115 0.22 -24.73 3.40
N ILE A 116 -0.01 -23.41 3.46
CA ILE A 116 -0.08 -22.55 2.26
C ILE A 116 1.32 -21.98 1.99
N GLU A 117 2.14 -22.73 1.25
CA GLU A 117 3.39 -22.20 0.71
C GLU A 117 3.10 -21.29 -0.49
N GLY A 118 3.69 -20.09 -0.51
CA GLY A 118 3.88 -19.31 -1.74
C GLY A 118 3.04 -18.05 -1.92
N VAL A 119 2.03 -17.78 -1.10
CA VAL A 119 1.30 -16.50 -1.14
C VAL A 119 0.99 -16.09 0.30
N LEU A 120 1.78 -15.16 0.85
CA LEU A 120 1.25 -14.36 1.96
C LEU A 120 -0.04 -13.74 1.42
N PRO A 121 -1.20 -13.90 2.11
CA PRO A 121 -2.36 -13.07 1.85
C PRO A 121 -1.99 -11.65 2.30
N VAL A 122 -1.07 -11.00 1.58
CA VAL A 122 -1.02 -9.55 1.53
C VAL A 122 -2.40 -9.22 0.99
N PRO A 123 -3.29 -8.61 1.79
CA PRO A 123 -4.69 -8.47 1.42
C PRO A 123 -4.73 -7.91 0.00
N PRO A 124 -5.17 -8.70 -0.99
CA PRO A 124 -5.28 -8.20 -2.35
C PRO A 124 -6.45 -7.25 -2.29
N MET A 125 -6.20 -5.96 -2.00
CA MET A 125 -7.24 -4.95 -1.82
C MET A 125 -8.44 -5.50 -1.04
N ILE A 126 -8.38 -5.60 0.30
CA ILE A 126 -9.57 -6.05 1.04
C ILE A 126 -10.69 -5.01 0.84
N VAL A 127 -11.60 -5.42 -0.05
CA VAL A 127 -13.06 -5.32 -0.07
C VAL A 127 -13.61 -3.97 0.37
N ALA A 128 -14.22 -3.27 -0.60
CA ALA A 128 -15.28 -2.32 -0.32
C ALA A 128 -16.34 -3.01 0.54
N LEU A 129 -16.32 -2.80 1.85
CA LEU A 129 -17.45 -3.17 2.71
C LEU A 129 -18.52 -2.09 2.51
N PRO A 130 -19.74 -2.44 2.08
CA PRO A 130 -20.85 -1.53 2.30
C PRO A 130 -20.96 -1.31 3.82
N LEU A 131 -20.90 -0.05 4.24
CA LEU A 131 -21.40 0.33 5.55
C LEU A 131 -22.91 0.03 5.52
N GLU A 132 -23.35 -0.94 6.31
CA GLU A 132 -24.78 -0.98 6.68
C GLU A 132 -25.13 0.25 7.53
#